data_AF-A0A965PUH1-F1
#
_entry.id   AF-A0A965PUH1-F1
#
_cell.length_a   1.000
_cell.length_b   1.000
_cell.length_c   1.000
_cell.angle_alpha   90.00
_cell.angle_beta   90.00
_cell.angle_gamma   90.00
#
_symmetry.space_group_name_H-M   'P 1'
#
loop_
_entity.id
_entity.type
_entity.pdbx_description
1 polymer ?
#
loop_
_entity_poly.entity_id
_entity_poly.type
_entity_poly.pdbx_seq_one_letter_code
_entity_poly.pdbx_strand_id
1 'polypeptide(L)'
;MTVIDDFEGQMMDQDPADIASVNALKEQIGQLQNRNRAYFHSALQYAEQGGCGFGSEINSRRRFEIARGIYWLIISNQFDTDLIRDLAGFASGLTYSKVADGLANMNANQAARFAEACFMLSVNAYDLSYDPQTSKFQIIPKTSEGGKQ
;
A
#
# COMPACT_ATOMS: atom_id res chain seq x y z
N MET A 1 -13.89 -14.39 21.27
CA MET A 1 -12.49 -13.92 21.22
C MET A 1 -12.02 -14.16 19.81
N THR A 2 -12.01 -13.12 18.98
CA THR A 2 -11.55 -13.22 17.59
C THR A 2 -10.04 -13.42 17.64
N VAL A 3 -9.55 -14.53 17.10
CA VAL A 3 -8.10 -14.75 16.98
C VAL A 3 -7.60 -13.75 15.94
N ILE A 4 -6.80 -12.78 16.40
CA ILE A 4 -6.11 -11.85 15.51
C ILE A 4 -4.87 -12.60 15.02
N ASP A 5 -4.80 -12.82 13.71
CA ASP A 5 -3.57 -13.27 13.07
C ASP A 5 -2.60 -12.08 13.07
N ASP A 6 -1.46 -12.19 13.76
CA ASP A 6 -0.47 -11.10 13.87
C ASP A 6 0.04 -10.62 12.50
N PHE A 7 -0.08 -11.47 11.48
CA PHE A 7 0.33 -11.18 10.11
C PHE A 7 -0.81 -10.57 9.30
N GLU A 8 -1.95 -11.26 9.16
CA GLU A 8 -3.08 -10.79 8.34
C GLU A 8 -3.92 -9.70 9.03
N GLY A 9 -3.86 -9.61 10.35
CA GLY A 9 -4.71 -8.78 11.18
C GLY A 9 -6.13 -9.35 11.30
N GLN A 10 -7.09 -8.47 11.62
CA GLN A 10 -8.50 -8.86 11.68
C GLN A 10 -9.08 -9.13 10.28
N MET A 11 -10.03 -10.06 10.20
CA MET A 11 -10.82 -10.24 8.99
C MET A 11 -11.85 -9.10 8.86
N MET A 12 -12.01 -8.62 7.63
CA MET A 12 -12.82 -7.44 7.28
C MET A 12 -14.26 -7.81 6.87
N ASP A 13 -14.66 -9.07 7.09
CA ASP A 13 -15.97 -9.62 6.76
C ASP A 13 -16.89 -9.79 7.99
N GLN A 14 -16.43 -9.38 9.18
CA GLN A 14 -17.15 -9.56 10.44
C GLN A 14 -17.92 -8.30 10.88
N ASP A 15 -17.35 -7.10 10.70
CA ASP A 15 -17.96 -5.82 11.12
C ASP A 15 -18.60 -5.12 9.90
N PRO A 16 -19.87 -4.67 9.97
CA PRO A 16 -20.50 -3.85 8.94
C PRO A 16 -19.67 -2.64 8.46
N ALA A 17 -18.91 -2.00 9.35
CA ALA A 17 -18.06 -0.86 9.00
C ALA A 17 -16.85 -1.29 8.14
N ASP A 18 -16.25 -2.43 8.45
CA ASP A 18 -15.14 -3.00 7.68
C ASP A 18 -15.63 -3.45 6.30
N ILE A 19 -16.79 -4.13 6.25
CA ILE A 19 -17.44 -4.54 4.98
C ILE A 19 -17.72 -3.32 4.11
N ALA A 20 -18.28 -2.25 4.68
CA ALA A 20 -18.54 -1.01 3.96
C ALA A 20 -17.25 -0.38 3.40
N SER A 21 -16.17 -0.39 4.19
CA SER A 21 -14.86 0.14 3.78
C SER A 21 -14.25 -0.66 2.63
N VAL A 22 -14.32 -1.99 2.69
CA VAL A 22 -13.88 -2.88 1.61
C VAL A 22 -14.70 -2.65 0.34
N ASN A 23 -16.03 -2.55 0.46
CA ASN A 23 -16.90 -2.33 -0.69
C ASN A 23 -16.66 -0.98 -1.36
N ALA A 24 -16.48 0.08 -0.56
CA ALA A 24 -16.15 1.41 -1.06
C ALA A 24 -14.82 1.39 -1.85
N LEU A 25 -13.79 0.72 -1.33
CA LEU A 25 -12.51 0.58 -2.03
C LEU A 25 -12.66 -0.22 -3.34
N LYS A 26 -13.42 -1.33 -3.32
CA LYS A 26 -13.70 -2.12 -4.53
C LYS A 26 -14.44 -1.30 -5.59
N GLU A 27 -15.40 -0.48 -5.18
CA GLU A 27 -16.13 0.41 -6.09
C GLU A 27 -15.19 1.46 -6.70
N GLN A 28 -14.36 2.11 -5.87
CA GLN A 28 -13.35 3.07 -6.32
C GLN A 28 -12.37 2.45 -7.33
N ILE A 29 -11.90 1.22 -7.08
CA ILE A 29 -11.05 0.47 -8.02
C ILE A 29 -11.81 0.16 -9.32
N GLY A 30 -13.08 -0.21 -9.22
CA GLY A 30 -13.95 -0.49 -10.38
C GLY A 30 -14.14 0.71 -11.30
N GLN A 31 -14.14 1.93 -10.74
CA GLN A 31 -14.26 3.21 -11.45
C GLN A 31 -12.96 3.71 -12.09
N LEU A 32 -11.81 3.10 -11.80
CA LEU A 32 -10.55 3.44 -12.46
C LEU A 32 -10.62 3.18 -13.97
N GLN A 33 -9.94 4.03 -14.74
CA GLN A 33 -9.75 3.79 -16.18
C GLN A 33 -9.05 2.44 -16.43
N ASN A 34 -9.30 1.82 -17.60
CA ASN A 34 -8.77 0.49 -17.94
C ASN A 34 -7.27 0.33 -17.67
N ARG A 35 -6.46 1.33 -18.05
CA ARG A 35 -5.01 1.31 -17.82
C ARG A 35 -4.66 1.27 -16.33
N ASN A 36 -5.36 2.06 -15.51
CA ASN A 36 -5.15 2.13 -14.08
C ASN A 36 -5.62 0.86 -13.36
N ARG A 37 -6.69 0.23 -13.84
CA ARG A 37 -7.10 -1.11 -13.37
C ARG A 37 -6.05 -2.17 -13.67
N ALA A 38 -5.41 -2.12 -14.85
CA ALA A 38 -4.32 -3.02 -15.19
C ALA A 38 -3.12 -2.84 -14.26
N TYR A 39 -2.71 -1.60 -13.94
CA TYR A 39 -1.66 -1.35 -12.95
C TYR A 39 -2.00 -1.90 -11.57
N PHE A 40 -3.24 -1.69 -11.11
CA PHE A 40 -3.71 -2.26 -9.85
C PHE A 40 -3.58 -3.80 -9.84
N HIS A 41 -4.02 -4.47 -10.91
CA HIS A 41 -3.94 -5.92 -11.02
C HIS A 41 -2.48 -6.42 -11.06
N SER A 42 -1.60 -5.73 -11.79
CA SER A 42 -0.17 -6.05 -11.81
C SER A 42 0.46 -5.94 -10.41
N ALA A 43 0.07 -4.94 -9.62
CA ALA A 43 0.56 -4.78 -8.26
C ALA A 43 0.15 -5.94 -7.35
N LEU A 44 -1.10 -6.41 -7.47
CA LEU A 44 -1.58 -7.58 -6.73
C LEU A 44 -0.85 -8.85 -7.17
N GLN A 45 -0.59 -9.03 -8.47
CA GLN A 45 0.19 -10.17 -8.98
C GLN A 45 1.61 -10.21 -8.42
N TYR A 46 2.26 -9.06 -8.20
CA TYR A 46 3.56 -9.05 -7.54
C TYR A 46 3.47 -9.59 -6.10
N ALA A 47 2.44 -9.22 -5.35
CA ALA A 47 2.25 -9.75 -4.00
C ALA A 47 2.01 -11.27 -4.00
N GLU A 48 1.23 -11.78 -4.98
CA GLU A 48 1.04 -13.23 -5.18
C GLU A 48 2.37 -13.95 -5.43
N GLN A 49 3.24 -13.39 -6.28
CA GLN A 49 4.56 -13.94 -6.58
C GLN A 49 5.48 -14.00 -5.36
N GLY A 50 5.30 -13.08 -4.39
CA GLY A 50 6.04 -13.08 -3.13
C GLY A 50 5.54 -14.09 -2.10
N GLY A 51 4.54 -14.92 -2.46
CA GLY A 51 3.95 -15.91 -1.56
C GLY A 51 2.76 -15.38 -0.76
N CYS A 52 2.35 -14.13 -0.98
CA CYS A 52 1.11 -13.60 -0.44
C CYS A 52 0.02 -13.66 -1.51
N GLY A 53 -0.72 -14.76 -1.55
CA GLY A 53 -1.94 -14.84 -2.35
C GLY A 53 -2.94 -13.77 -1.91
N PHE A 54 -2.93 -12.62 -2.59
CA PHE A 54 -4.12 -11.79 -2.70
C PHE A 54 -5.09 -12.64 -3.50
N GLY A 55 -5.82 -13.54 -2.85
CA GLY A 55 -6.92 -14.23 -3.52
C GLY A 55 -7.89 -13.20 -4.12
N SER A 56 -9.02 -13.68 -4.65
CA SER A 56 -10.09 -12.81 -5.16
C SER A 56 -10.66 -11.80 -4.15
N GLU A 57 -10.17 -11.74 -2.90
CA GLU A 57 -10.82 -11.02 -1.81
C GLU A 57 -9.85 -10.21 -0.95
N ILE A 58 -10.14 -8.91 -0.91
CA ILE A 58 -9.71 -7.97 0.13
C ILE A 58 -10.51 -8.30 1.40
N ASN A 59 -10.07 -9.33 2.15
CA ASN A 59 -10.82 -9.90 3.27
C ASN A 59 -10.11 -9.79 4.64
N SER A 60 -8.87 -9.32 4.67
CA SER A 60 -8.11 -9.07 5.90
C SER A 60 -7.66 -7.61 5.96
N ARG A 61 -7.33 -7.14 7.17
CA ARG A 61 -6.83 -5.77 7.37
C ARG A 61 -5.57 -5.52 6.56
N ARG A 62 -4.63 -6.45 6.59
CA ARG A 62 -3.39 -6.38 5.81
C ARG A 62 -3.66 -6.18 4.32
N ARG A 63 -4.51 -7.02 3.72
CA ARG A 63 -4.83 -6.96 2.29
C ARG A 63 -5.57 -5.67 1.93
N PHE A 64 -6.49 -5.24 2.79
CA PHE A 64 -7.19 -3.97 2.64
C PHE A 64 -6.21 -2.79 2.59
N GLU A 65 -5.26 -2.74 3.51
CA GLU A 65 -4.32 -1.64 3.57
C GLU A 65 -3.35 -1.61 2.38
N ILE A 66 -2.84 -2.77 1.95
CA ILE A 66 -2.02 -2.85 0.73
C ILE A 66 -2.81 -2.37 -0.50
N ALA A 67 -4.05 -2.86 -0.68
CA ALA A 67 -4.92 -2.44 -1.78
C ALA A 67 -5.18 -0.92 -1.73
N ARG A 68 -5.45 -0.38 -0.54
CA ARG A 68 -5.66 1.07 -0.32
C ARG A 68 -4.42 1.89 -0.68
N GLY A 69 -3.22 1.45 -0.29
CA GLY A 69 -1.97 2.11 -0.65
C GLY A 69 -1.71 2.13 -2.15
N ILE A 70 -1.88 1.00 -2.82
CA ILE A 70 -1.74 0.90 -4.29
C ILE A 70 -2.74 1.82 -4.99
N TYR A 71 -3.99 1.86 -4.52
CA TYR A 71 -5.01 2.75 -5.06
C TYR A 71 -4.56 4.22 -4.99
N TRP A 72 -4.03 4.68 -3.86
CA TRP A 72 -3.53 6.06 -3.72
C TRP A 72 -2.43 6.40 -4.72
N LEU A 73 -1.45 5.51 -4.92
CA LEU A 73 -0.39 5.72 -5.91
C LEU A 73 -0.92 5.82 -7.34
N ILE A 74 -1.97 5.05 -7.66
CA ILE A 74 -2.58 5.07 -8.99
C ILE A 74 -3.32 6.38 -9.24
N ILE A 75 -4.14 6.83 -8.29
CA ILE A 75 -4.93 8.06 -8.48
C ILE A 75 -4.07 9.32 -8.40
N SER A 76 -2.90 9.27 -7.76
CA SER A 76 -1.91 10.36 -7.77
C SER A 76 -0.95 10.30 -8.96
N ASN A 77 -1.10 9.33 -9.87
CA ASN A 77 -0.20 9.10 -11.00
C ASN A 77 1.27 8.89 -10.59
N GLN A 78 1.48 8.24 -9.45
CA GLN A 78 2.79 7.86 -8.89
C GLN A 78 2.98 6.34 -8.85
N PHE A 79 2.24 5.59 -9.67
CA PHE A 79 2.41 4.15 -9.74
C PHE A 79 3.77 3.79 -10.36
N ASP A 80 4.67 3.25 -9.55
CA ASP A 80 5.99 2.76 -9.96
C ASP A 80 6.39 1.56 -9.07
N THR A 81 6.94 0.51 -9.67
CA THR A 81 7.25 -0.73 -8.94
C THR A 81 8.41 -0.60 -7.96
N ASP A 82 9.42 0.21 -8.29
CA ASP A 82 10.53 0.50 -7.39
C ASP A 82 10.05 1.39 -6.23
N LEU A 83 9.15 2.34 -6.52
CA LEU A 83 8.52 3.13 -5.46
C LEU A 83 7.69 2.27 -4.50
N ILE A 84 6.88 1.33 -5.00
CA ILE A 84 6.11 0.42 -4.14
C ILE A 84 7.04 -0.41 -3.25
N ARG A 85 8.13 -0.95 -3.82
CA ARG A 85 9.15 -1.70 -3.06
C ARG A 85 9.75 -0.85 -1.94
N ASP A 86 10.12 0.38 -2.25
CA ASP A 86 10.80 1.26 -1.28
C ASP A 86 9.84 1.80 -0.22
N LEU A 87 8.56 2.04 -0.56
CA LEU A 87 7.50 2.34 0.40
C LEU A 87 7.22 1.16 1.34
N ALA A 88 7.21 -0.07 0.82
CA ALA A 88 7.10 -1.27 1.66
C ALA A 88 8.30 -1.40 2.59
N GLY A 89 9.51 -1.08 2.09
CA GLY A 89 10.73 -1.02 2.89
C GLY A 89 10.63 0.01 4.02
N PHE A 90 10.22 1.24 3.68
CA PHE A 90 9.97 2.32 4.64
C PHE A 90 8.97 1.93 5.72
N ALA A 91 7.84 1.33 5.33
CA ALA A 91 6.78 0.94 6.26
C ALA A 91 7.18 -0.20 7.21
N SER A 92 8.03 -1.12 6.75
CA SER A 92 8.50 -2.28 7.51
C SER A 92 9.81 -2.06 8.25
N GLY A 93 10.58 -1.02 7.93
CA GLY A 93 11.94 -0.81 8.41
C GLY A 93 12.96 -1.77 7.78
N LEU A 94 12.61 -2.40 6.64
CA LEU A 94 13.44 -3.37 5.93
C LEU A 94 13.84 -2.84 4.55
N THR A 95 14.80 -3.51 3.92
CA THR A 95 15.12 -3.31 2.50
C THR A 95 14.71 -4.55 1.74
N TYR A 96 13.98 -4.34 0.64
CA TYR A 96 13.61 -5.41 -0.28
C TYR A 96 14.36 -5.24 -1.60
N SER A 97 14.65 -6.36 -2.28
CA SER A 97 15.21 -6.35 -3.63
C SER A 97 14.11 -6.38 -4.70
N LYS A 98 12.92 -6.87 -4.36
CA LYS A 98 11.76 -6.99 -5.26
C LYS A 98 10.50 -6.43 -4.60
N VAL A 99 9.63 -5.84 -5.41
CA VAL A 99 8.29 -5.40 -5.00
C VAL A 99 7.45 -6.55 -4.43
N ALA A 100 7.60 -7.75 -5.02
CA ALA A 100 6.93 -8.96 -4.58
C ALA A 100 7.23 -9.29 -3.11
N ASP A 101 8.51 -9.26 -2.73
CA ASP A 101 8.95 -9.54 -1.36
C ASP A 101 8.43 -8.46 -0.40
N GLY A 102 8.46 -7.19 -0.82
CA GLY A 102 7.97 -6.08 0.00
C GLY A 102 6.48 -6.20 0.33
N LEU A 103 5.65 -6.43 -0.69
CA LEU A 103 4.20 -6.59 -0.50
C LEU A 103 3.86 -7.87 0.28
N ALA A 104 4.60 -8.95 0.03
CA ALA A 104 4.29 -10.24 0.63
C ALA A 104 4.73 -10.40 2.08
N ASN A 105 5.66 -9.59 2.59
CA ASN A 105 6.20 -9.74 3.96
C ASN A 105 5.68 -8.70 4.98
N MET A 106 4.91 -7.70 4.54
CA MET A 106 4.29 -6.75 5.48
C MET A 106 3.16 -7.40 6.27
N ASN A 107 3.22 -7.34 7.60
CA ASN A 107 2.06 -7.64 8.45
C ASN A 107 1.02 -6.50 8.39
N ALA A 108 -0.13 -6.68 9.04
CA ALA A 108 -1.23 -5.71 9.03
C ALA A 108 -0.82 -4.29 9.48
N ASN A 109 0.03 -4.18 10.50
CA ASN A 109 0.51 -2.88 10.99
C ASN A 109 1.45 -2.20 9.99
N GLN A 110 2.35 -2.97 9.37
CA GLN A 110 3.25 -2.47 8.33
C GLN A 110 2.48 -2.10 7.06
N ALA A 111 1.47 -2.89 6.68
CA ALA A 111 0.58 -2.59 5.58
C ALA A 111 -0.19 -1.27 5.81
N ALA A 112 -0.65 -1.01 7.03
CA ALA A 112 -1.30 0.26 7.37
C ALA A 112 -0.35 1.46 7.22
N ARG A 113 0.91 1.33 7.69
CA ARG A 113 1.96 2.36 7.49
C ARG A 113 2.29 2.57 6.02
N PHE A 114 2.32 1.49 5.23
CA PHE A 114 2.51 1.56 3.79
C PHE A 114 1.38 2.35 3.13
N ALA A 115 0.12 2.05 3.47
CA ALA A 115 -1.05 2.75 2.95
C ALA A 115 -1.03 4.24 3.32
N GLU A 116 -0.62 4.56 4.55
CA GLU A 116 -0.42 5.92 5.02
C GLU A 116 0.69 6.63 4.24
N ALA A 117 1.85 6.01 4.03
CA ALA A 117 2.93 6.61 3.25
C ALA A 117 2.51 6.89 1.79
N CYS A 118 1.76 5.97 1.17
CA CYS A 118 1.17 6.17 -0.16
C CYS A 118 0.20 7.36 -0.18
N PHE A 119 -0.65 7.48 0.84
CA PHE A 119 -1.56 8.61 0.99
C PHE A 119 -0.78 9.93 1.17
N MET A 120 0.23 9.96 2.06
CA MET A 120 1.05 11.14 2.31
C MET A 120 1.78 11.63 1.05
N LEU A 121 2.23 10.70 0.21
CA LEU A 121 2.75 11.03 -1.12
C LEU A 121 1.67 11.59 -2.05
N SER A 122 0.47 11.01 -2.06
CA SER A 122 -0.65 11.47 -2.89
C SER A 122 -1.10 12.90 -2.56
N VAL A 123 -0.98 13.32 -1.29
CA VAL A 123 -1.28 14.67 -0.84
C VAL A 123 -0.05 15.58 -0.80
N ASN A 124 1.06 15.15 -1.40
CA ASN A 124 2.32 15.90 -1.51
C ASN A 124 2.92 16.32 -0.17
N ALA A 125 2.66 15.54 0.90
CA ALA A 125 3.24 15.75 2.23
C ALA A 125 4.61 15.08 2.41
N TYR A 126 4.93 14.09 1.57
CA TYR A 126 6.26 13.47 1.46
C TYR A 126 6.92 13.89 0.15
N ASP A 127 8.22 14.19 0.20
CA ASP A 127 9.08 14.33 -0.98
C ASP A 127 9.71 12.99 -1.35
N LEU A 128 9.97 12.83 -2.65
CA LEU A 128 10.69 11.70 -3.22
C LEU A 128 12.01 12.17 -3.80
N SER A 129 13.11 11.58 -3.36
CA SER A 129 14.42 11.74 -3.99
C SER A 129 14.90 10.38 -4.49
N TYR A 130 15.18 10.24 -5.79
CA TYR A 130 15.70 9.00 -6.34
C TYR A 130 17.23 9.01 -6.31
N ASP A 131 17.82 8.01 -5.65
CA ASP A 131 19.25 7.75 -5.68
C ASP A 131 19.57 6.73 -6.79
N PRO A 132 20.22 7.17 -7.90
CA PRO A 132 20.55 6.30 -9.00
C PRO A 132 21.64 5.27 -8.68
N GLN A 133 22.47 5.49 -7.65
CA GLN A 133 23.53 4.55 -7.29
C GLN A 133 22.98 3.33 -6.58
N THR A 134 21.94 3.52 -5.77
CA THR A 134 21.27 2.44 -5.03
C THR A 134 19.98 1.97 -5.70
N SER A 135 19.55 2.66 -6.75
CA SER A 135 18.27 2.46 -7.43
C SER A 135 17.07 2.51 -6.49
N LYS A 136 17.07 3.48 -5.57
CA LYS A 136 16.07 3.60 -4.51
C LYS A 136 15.47 4.99 -4.41
N PHE A 137 14.19 5.03 -4.07
CA PHE A 137 13.53 6.23 -3.59
C PHE A 137 13.81 6.44 -2.09
N GLN A 138 14.28 7.64 -1.76
CA GLN A 138 14.27 8.18 -0.41
C GLN A 138 12.96 8.94 -0.21
N ILE A 139 12.22 8.54 0.83
CA ILE A 139 10.94 9.15 1.23
C ILE A 139 11.22 10.11 2.37
N ILE A 140 10.99 11.40 2.14
CA ILE A 140 11.37 12.46 3.08
C ILE A 140 10.09 13.20 3.52
N PRO A 141 9.71 13.15 4.81
CA PRO A 141 8.61 13.96 5.31
C PRO A 141 8.90 15.45 5.12
N LYS A 142 7.95 16.19 4.51
CA LYS A 142 8.09 17.64 4.44
C LYS A 142 7.99 18.21 5.84
N THR A 143 8.99 19.00 6.22
CA THR A 143 8.86 19.90 7.35
C THR A 143 7.70 20.85 7.07
N SER A 144 6.71 20.89 7.96
CA SER A 144 5.64 21.88 7.90
C SER A 144 6.28 23.27 7.87
N GLU A 145 6.17 24.00 6.75
CA GLU A 145 6.59 25.38 6.71
C GLU A 145 5.70 26.19 7.67
N GLY A 146 6.27 26.54 8.83
CA GLY A 146 5.83 27.68 9.62
C GLY A 146 4.45 27.55 10.29
N GLY A 147 4.41 26.85 11.42
CA GLY A 147 3.68 27.40 12.56
C GLY A 147 4.33 28.73 12.96
N LYS A 148 3.90 29.83 12.35
CA LYS A 148 4.04 31.15 12.96
C LYS A 148 2.78 31.38 13.78
N GLN A 149 3.03 31.48 15.08
CA GLN A 149 2.09 31.86 16.14
C GLN A 149 1.36 33.17 15.80
#